data_AF-Q01MJ0-F1
#
_entry.id   AF-Q01MJ0-F1
#
_cell.length_a   1.000
_cell.length_b   1.000
_cell.length_c   1.000
_cell.angle_alpha   90.00
_cell.angle_beta   90.00
_cell.angle_gamma   90.00
#
_symmetry.space_group_name_H-M   'P 1'
#
loop_
_entity.id
_entity.type
_entity.pdbx_description
1 polymer ?
#
loop_
_entity_poly.entity_id
_entity_poly.type
_entity_poly.pdbx_seq_one_letter_code
_entity_poly.pdbx_strand_id
1 'polypeptide(L)'
;MAQIPNLDNAPLNLAALREQSQKDLLNILKSGEEVCSIDPKLAGTLSLILQTSLLKEYGAELRLLSAEALQTECAMILYLIRSELKFLKFLARPD
;
A
#
# COMPACT_ATOMS: atom_id res chain seq x y z
N MET A 1 -6.29 -11.86 -10.94
CA MET A 1 -5.21 -12.44 -10.10
C MET A 1 -3.89 -12.00 -10.72
N ALA A 2 -3.15 -11.08 -10.09
CA ALA A 2 -1.82 -10.73 -10.58
C ALA A 2 -0.86 -11.83 -10.12
N GLN A 3 -0.28 -12.57 -11.06
CA GLN A 3 0.75 -13.55 -10.74
C GLN A 3 2.03 -12.78 -10.38
N ILE A 4 2.60 -13.06 -9.19
CA ILE A 4 3.87 -12.44 -8.79
C ILE A 4 4.95 -12.99 -9.72
N PRO A 5 5.70 -12.14 -10.45
CA PRO A 5 6.72 -12.61 -11.37
C PRO A 5 7.86 -13.27 -10.61
N ASN A 6 8.36 -14.38 -11.16
CA ASN A 6 9.57 -15.02 -10.66
C ASN A 6 10.77 -14.11 -10.95
N LEU A 7 11.61 -13.89 -9.93
CA LEU A 7 12.79 -13.04 -9.97
C LEU A 7 14.11 -13.83 -9.96
N ASP A 8 14.02 -15.16 -9.96
CA ASP A 8 15.16 -16.06 -10.04
C ASP A 8 15.89 -15.91 -11.38
N ASN A 9 17.20 -16.17 -11.37
CA ASN A 9 18.08 -16.16 -12.55
C ASN A 9 18.27 -14.78 -13.23
N ALA A 10 17.88 -13.68 -12.57
CA ALA A 10 18.24 -12.34 -13.03
C ALA A 10 19.74 -12.03 -12.74
N PRO A 11 20.43 -11.26 -13.59
CA PRO A 11 21.82 -10.83 -13.34
C PRO A 11 21.97 -9.93 -12.11
N LEU A 12 20.84 -9.41 -11.60
CA LEU A 12 20.73 -8.64 -10.37
C LEU A 12 19.76 -9.37 -9.43
N ASN A 13 20.05 -9.43 -8.12
CA ASN A 13 19.18 -10.04 -7.14
C ASN A 13 17.92 -9.18 -6.87
N LEU A 14 16.94 -9.27 -7.75
CA LEU A 14 15.66 -8.58 -7.62
C LEU A 14 14.81 -9.16 -6.48
N ALA A 15 15.03 -10.42 -6.10
CA ALA A 15 14.35 -11.05 -4.96
C ALA A 15 14.71 -10.33 -3.65
N ALA A 16 16.00 -10.05 -3.41
CA ALA A 16 16.44 -9.28 -2.25
C ALA A 16 15.84 -7.86 -2.23
N LEU A 17 15.70 -7.20 -3.40
CA LEU A 17 15.05 -5.89 -3.50
C LEU A 17 13.57 -5.97 -3.12
N ARG A 18 12.86 -7.00 -3.58
CA ARG A 18 11.46 -7.24 -3.23
C ARG A 18 11.32 -7.49 -1.73
N GLU A 19 12.13 -8.38 -1.16
CA GLU A 19 12.12 -8.70 0.28
C GLU A 19 12.38 -7.48 1.15
N GLN A 20 13.37 -6.65 0.77
CA GLN A 20 13.66 -5.42 1.49
C GLN A 20 12.49 -4.43 1.42
N SER A 21 11.90 -4.25 0.24
CA SER A 21 10.73 -3.38 0.04
C SER A 21 9.52 -3.84 0.85
N GLN A 22 9.28 -5.16 0.93
CA GLN A 22 8.24 -5.74 1.78
C GLN A 22 8.51 -5.43 3.26
N LYS A 23 9.73 -5.65 3.73
CA LYS A 23 10.13 -5.41 5.12
C LYS A 23 9.93 -3.96 5.52
N ASP A 24 10.32 -3.02 4.65
CA ASP A 24 10.17 -1.59 4.92
C ASP A 24 8.69 -1.18 4.98
N LEU A 25 7.86 -1.67 4.05
CA LEU A 25 6.42 -1.40 4.07
C LEU A 25 5.75 -1.98 5.32
N LEU A 26 6.08 -3.21 5.70
CA LEU A 26 5.53 -3.84 6.90
C LEU A 26 5.99 -3.15 8.19
N ASN A 27 7.21 -2.61 8.22
CA ASN A 27 7.67 -1.83 9.36
C ASN A 27 6.90 -0.52 9.52
N ILE A 28 6.46 0.10 8.41
CA ILE A 28 5.59 1.29 8.45
C ILE A 28 4.20 0.93 9.01
N LEU A 29 3.68 -0.25 8.65
CA LEU A 29 2.34 -0.71 9.05
C LEU A 29 2.27 -1.38 10.42
N LYS A 30 3.39 -1.50 11.15
CA LYS A 30 3.46 -2.18 12.45
C LYS A 30 2.69 -1.47 13.57
N SER A 31 2.19 -0.27 13.34
CA SER A 31 1.61 0.61 14.38
C SER A 31 0.20 0.23 14.85
N GLY A 32 -0.47 -0.75 14.23
CA GLY A 32 -1.78 -1.26 14.66
C GLY A 32 -2.87 -1.08 13.60
N GLU A 33 -4.14 -1.32 13.96
CA GLU A 33 -5.33 -1.29 13.09
C GLU A 33 -5.45 0.02 12.29
N GLU A 34 -4.83 0.03 11.12
CA GLU A 34 -4.73 1.18 10.23
C GLU A 34 -5.54 0.93 8.96
N VAL A 35 -6.34 1.90 8.53
CA VAL A 35 -6.87 1.87 7.17
C VAL A 35 -5.83 2.42 6.21
N CYS A 36 -5.37 1.56 5.31
CA CYS A 36 -4.43 1.93 4.25
C CYS A 36 -5.22 2.30 2.99
N SER A 37 -5.31 3.60 2.71
CA SER A 37 -5.91 4.15 1.49
C SER A 37 -4.86 4.31 0.40
N ILE A 38 -5.02 3.59 -0.71
CA ILE A 38 -4.01 3.48 -1.77
C ILE A 38 -4.51 4.10 -3.08
N ASP A 39 -3.66 4.87 -3.75
CA ASP A 39 -3.90 5.30 -5.13
C ASP A 39 -4.15 4.08 -6.03
N PRO A 40 -5.29 3.98 -6.74
CA PRO A 40 -5.60 2.87 -7.63
C PRO A 40 -4.49 2.52 -8.63
N LYS A 41 -3.70 3.52 -9.07
CA LYS A 41 -2.56 3.29 -9.97
C LYS A 41 -1.37 2.61 -9.29
N LEU A 42 -1.19 2.82 -7.98
CA LEU A 42 -0.16 2.16 -7.19
C LEU A 42 -0.57 0.75 -6.75
N ALA A 43 -1.86 0.50 -6.53
CA ALA A 43 -2.36 -0.79 -6.05
C ALA A 43 -1.88 -1.97 -6.92
N GLY A 44 -1.92 -1.81 -8.25
CA GLY A 44 -1.40 -2.82 -9.18
C GLY A 44 0.11 -3.06 -9.02
N THR A 45 0.90 -1.99 -8.85
CA THR A 45 2.36 -2.09 -8.68
C THR A 45 2.73 -2.71 -7.33
N LEU A 46 2.02 -2.33 -6.26
CA LEU A 46 2.21 -2.87 -4.92
C LEU A 46 1.93 -4.37 -4.87
N SER A 47 0.97 -4.86 -5.67
CA SER A 47 0.70 -6.30 -5.74
C SER A 47 1.88 -7.14 -6.25
N LEU A 48 2.85 -6.53 -6.94
CA LEU A 48 4.10 -7.19 -7.37
C LEU A 48 5.13 -7.32 -6.26
N ILE A 49 4.98 -6.52 -5.20
CA ILE A 49 5.85 -6.49 -4.04
C ILE A 49 5.22 -7.30 -2.92
N LEU A 50 3.94 -7.08 -2.62
CA LEU A 50 3.29 -7.67 -1.45
C LEU A 50 1.85 -8.09 -1.77
N GLN A 51 1.43 -9.26 -1.27
CA GLN A 51 0.06 -9.71 -1.43
C GLN A 51 -0.87 -8.97 -0.45
N THR A 52 -2.06 -8.62 -0.94
CA THR A 52 -3.08 -7.94 -0.15
C THR A 52 -3.56 -8.76 1.05
N SER A 53 -3.40 -10.09 1.02
CA SER A 53 -3.68 -10.98 2.15
C SER A 53 -2.74 -10.71 3.32
N LEU A 54 -1.45 -10.50 3.06
CA LEU A 54 -0.46 -10.24 4.09
C LEU A 54 -0.76 -8.93 4.83
N LEU A 55 -1.31 -7.92 4.14
CA LEU A 55 -1.70 -6.66 4.80
C LEU A 55 -2.82 -6.84 5.81
N LYS A 56 -3.80 -7.70 5.48
CA LYS A 56 -4.89 -8.03 6.40
C LYS A 56 -4.41 -8.78 7.64
N GLU A 57 -3.41 -9.65 7.49
CA GLU A 57 -2.78 -10.34 8.63
C GLU A 57 -2.09 -9.39 9.60
N TYR A 58 -1.61 -8.24 9.10
CA TYR A 58 -1.00 -7.18 9.90
C TYR A 58 -2.02 -6.16 10.41
N GLY A 59 -3.33 -6.42 10.26
CA GLY A 59 -4.40 -5.54 10.74
C GLY A 59 -4.64 -4.31 9.88
N ALA A 60 -4.04 -4.23 8.68
CA ALA A 60 -4.26 -3.11 7.77
C ALA A 60 -5.41 -3.39 6.80
N GLU A 61 -6.47 -2.58 6.85
CA GLU A 61 -7.56 -2.64 5.86
C GLU A 61 -7.16 -1.84 4.62
N LEU A 62 -6.99 -2.55 3.50
CA LEU A 62 -6.72 -1.92 2.21
C LEU A 62 -7.98 -1.36 1.57
N ARG A 63 -8.00 -0.05 1.31
CA ARG A 63 -9.03 0.60 0.51
C ARG A 63 -8.41 1.37 -0.65
N LEU A 64 -9.06 1.37 -1.79
CA LEU A 64 -8.67 2.23 -2.90
C LEU A 64 -9.12 3.67 -2.61
N LEU A 65 -8.24 4.63 -2.90
CA LEU A 65 -8.56 6.04 -2.79
C LEU A 65 -9.75 6.35 -3.73
N SER A 66 -10.88 6.73 -3.15
CA SER A 66 -12.09 7.14 -3.86
C SER A 66 -12.37 8.62 -3.58
N ALA A 67 -13.31 9.22 -4.34
CA ALA A 67 -13.75 10.60 -4.12
C ALA A 67 -14.68 10.77 -2.90
N GLU A 68 -15.04 9.67 -2.24
CA GLU A 68 -16.00 9.65 -1.14
C GLU A 68 -15.27 9.75 0.20
N ALA A 69 -15.95 10.31 1.21
CA ALA A 69 -15.40 10.42 2.56
C ALA A 69 -15.09 9.02 3.11
N LEU A 70 -13.89 8.88 3.69
CA LEU A 70 -13.44 7.60 4.23
C LEU A 70 -14.19 7.31 5.54
N GLN A 71 -15.26 6.53 5.47
CA GLN A 71 -15.91 6.00 6.66
C GLN A 71 -15.09 4.83 7.20
N THR A 72 -14.41 5.05 8.31
CA THR A 72 -13.65 4.03 9.05
C THR A 72 -13.74 4.28 10.55
N GLU A 73 -13.73 3.18 11.31
CA GLU A 73 -13.67 3.18 12.78
C GLU A 73 -12.21 3.12 13.29
N CYS A 74 -11.24 2.98 12.40
CA CYS A 74 -9.82 2.90 12.76
C CYS A 74 -9.29 4.26 13.25
N ALA A 75 -8.48 4.22 14.31
CA ALA A 75 -7.87 5.42 14.90
C ALA A 75 -6.80 6.07 14.02
N MET A 76 -6.21 5.32 13.08
CA MET A 76 -5.14 5.79 12.22
C MET A 76 -5.42 5.45 10.75
N ILE A 77 -5.19 6.44 9.88
CA ILE A 77 -5.38 6.32 8.44
C ILE A 77 -4.04 6.58 7.77
N LEU A 78 -3.58 5.61 6.97
CA LEU A 78 -2.36 5.70 6.20
C LEU A 78 -2.68 5.91 4.72
N TYR A 79 -2.17 6.98 4.13
CA TYR A 79 -2.36 7.27 2.72
C TYR A 79 -1.12 6.94 1.91
N LEU A 80 -1.21 5.93 1.04
CA LEU A 80 -0.16 5.57 0.10
C LEU A 80 -0.47 6.12 -1.29
N ILE A 81 -0.03 7.36 -1.51
CA ILE A 81 -0.27 8.14 -2.72
C ILE A 81 1.03 8.44 -3.46
N ARG A 82 0.95 8.69 -4.77
CA ARG A 82 2.08 9.26 -5.52
C ARG A 82 2.27 10.72 -5.11
N SER A 83 3.51 11.18 -5.12
CA SER A 83 3.87 12.58 -4.80
C SER A 83 3.42 13.53 -5.92
N GLU A 84 2.11 13.74 -6.02
CA GLU A 84 1.48 14.63 -6.98
C GLU A 84 0.55 15.61 -6.25
N LEU A 85 0.60 16.88 -6.64
CA LEU A 85 -0.12 17.97 -5.97
C LEU A 85 -1.65 17.79 -5.95
N LYS A 86 -2.18 17.04 -6.92
CA LYS A 86 -3.60 16.66 -6.98
C LYS A 86 -4.05 15.83 -5.79
N PHE A 87 -3.20 14.93 -5.29
CA PHE A 87 -3.54 14.06 -4.15
C PHE A 87 -3.44 14.83 -2.83
N LEU A 88 -2.47 15.74 -2.71
CA LEU A 88 -2.40 16.63 -1.54
C LEU A 88 -3.63 17.52 -1.43
N LYS A 89 -4.10 18.10 -2.55
CA LYS A 89 -5.37 18.85 -2.60
C LYS A 89 -6.58 17.99 -2.26
N PHE A 90 -6.56 16.72 -2.67
CA PHE A 90 -7.61 15.77 -2.37
C PHE A 90 -7.69 15.45 -0.88
N LEU A 91 -6.55 15.20 -0.23
CA LEU A 91 -6.45 14.90 1.21
C LEU A 91 -6.71 16.11 2.10
N ALA A 92 -6.33 17.31 1.67
CA ALA A 92 -6.51 18.54 2.43
C ALA A 92 -7.91 19.14 2.31
N ARG A 93 -8.81 18.50 1.55
CA ARG A 93 -10.17 19.00 1.37
C ARG A 93 -10.92 18.84 2.71
N PRO A 94 -11.40 19.94 3.32
CA PRO A 94 -12.21 19.83 4.52
C PRO A 94 -13.56 19.18 4.18
N ASP A 95 -14.04 18.32 5.07
CA ASP A 95 -15.42 17.79 5.04
C ASP A 95 -16.46 18.91 5.19
#